data_AF-A0A1F8ECN8-F1
#
_entry.id   AF-A0A1F8ECN8-F1
#
_cell.length_a   1.000
_cell.length_b   1.000
_cell.length_c   1.000
_cell.angle_alpha   90.00
_cell.angle_beta   90.00
_cell.angle_gamma   90.00
#
_symmetry.space_group_name_H-M   'P 1'
#
loop_
_entity.id
_entity.type
_entity.pdbx_description
1 polymer ?
#
loop_
_entity_poly.entity_id
_entity_poly.type
_entity_poly.pdbx_seq_one_letter_code
_entity_poly.pdbx_strand_id
1 'polypeptide(L)'
;MTVTKHAAMPIGRQVAKELNHNSVSTVFLINTIVLLTVGLLAVYYVIQANIIAAGSYKIDVLNQKLQSLNETHSYLAAQELSMEDPTRVLNFALSKNMVEAKDAVYLFENGEVALRP
;
A
#
# COMPACT_ATOMS: atom_id res chain seq x y z
N MET A 1 55.99 -51.77 -69.07
CA MET A 1 54.65 -51.86 -69.71
C MET A 1 53.74 -52.60 -68.73
N THR A 2 53.42 -52.02 -67.57
CA THR A 2 52.21 -51.24 -67.25
C THR A 2 50.90 -51.97 -67.53
N VAL A 3 50.38 -52.69 -66.52
CA VAL A 3 48.96 -52.61 -66.13
C VAL A 3 48.89 -52.59 -64.61
N THR A 4 48.28 -51.53 -64.08
CA THR A 4 48.31 -51.05 -62.71
C THR A 4 47.39 -51.85 -61.78
N LYS A 5 47.95 -52.17 -60.61
CA LYS A 5 47.26 -52.70 -59.42
C LYS A 5 46.66 -51.52 -58.62
N HIS A 6 45.69 -51.85 -57.78
CA HIS A 6 45.13 -51.09 -56.64
C HIS A 6 43.76 -50.44 -56.83
N ALA A 7 42.76 -51.25 -56.50
CA ALA A 7 41.88 -51.05 -55.33
C ALA A 7 41.17 -49.69 -55.19
N ALA A 8 39.85 -49.80 -55.14
CA ALA A 8 38.88 -48.74 -54.92
C ALA A 8 39.22 -47.81 -53.73
N MET A 9 39.06 -46.50 -53.94
CA MET A 9 38.94 -45.52 -52.87
C MET A 9 37.97 -44.40 -53.29
N PRO A 10 36.76 -44.31 -52.71
CA PRO A 10 35.94 -43.11 -52.83
C PRO A 10 36.52 -42.03 -51.91
N ILE A 11 37.24 -41.07 -52.51
CA ILE A 11 37.68 -39.83 -51.84
C ILE A 11 36.43 -38.98 -51.63
N GLY A 12 36.12 -38.69 -50.36
CA GLY A 12 35.06 -37.76 -49.99
C GLY A 12 34.01 -38.29 -49.00
N ARG A 13 34.27 -39.40 -48.30
CA ARG A 13 33.54 -39.70 -47.06
C ARG A 13 34.21 -38.93 -45.92
N GLN A 14 33.41 -38.14 -45.20
CA GLN A 14 33.69 -37.66 -43.84
C GLN A 14 34.68 -36.49 -43.68
N VAL A 15 34.33 -35.31 -44.20
CA VAL A 15 34.45 -34.13 -43.33
C VAL A 15 33.17 -34.10 -42.52
N ALA A 16 33.06 -35.07 -41.61
CA ALA A 16 32.01 -35.10 -40.63
C ALA A 16 32.17 -33.81 -39.82
N LYS A 17 31.20 -32.92 -40.01
CA LYS A 17 30.95 -31.80 -39.12
C LYS A 17 30.60 -32.44 -37.77
N GLU A 18 31.59 -32.84 -37.00
CA GLU A 18 31.44 -33.13 -35.58
C GLU A 18 31.21 -31.79 -34.88
N LEU A 19 30.02 -31.24 -35.11
CA LEU A 19 29.35 -30.44 -34.10
C LEU A 19 29.11 -31.42 -32.96
N ASN A 20 30.03 -31.39 -31.99
CA ASN A 20 29.87 -31.96 -30.66
C ASN A 20 28.47 -31.56 -30.16
N HIS A 21 27.51 -32.44 -30.41
CA HIS A 21 26.14 -32.30 -29.97
C HIS A 21 26.09 -33.11 -28.69
N ASN A 22 26.47 -32.47 -27.59
CA ASN A 22 26.14 -32.92 -26.25
C ASN A 22 24.61 -33.11 -26.26
N SER A 23 24.18 -34.36 -26.46
CA SER A 23 22.79 -34.71 -26.65
C SER A 23 22.10 -34.58 -25.31
N VAL A 24 21.73 -33.35 -24.98
CA VAL A 24 20.87 -33.06 -23.83
C VAL A 24 19.53 -33.66 -24.20
N SER A 25 19.12 -34.69 -23.45
CA SER A 25 17.86 -35.39 -23.66
C SER A 25 16.73 -34.37 -23.79
N THR A 26 15.92 -34.48 -24.85
CA THR A 26 14.78 -33.58 -25.10
C THR A 26 13.86 -33.48 -23.89
N VAL A 27 13.74 -34.56 -23.11
CA VAL A 27 12.99 -34.60 -21.84
C VAL A 27 13.59 -33.66 -20.79
N PHE A 28 14.92 -33.59 -20.68
CA PHE A 28 15.61 -32.68 -19.77
C PHE A 28 15.37 -31.22 -20.15
N LEU A 29 15.39 -30.91 -21.45
CA LEU A 29 15.10 -29.58 -21.99
C LEU A 29 13.67 -29.14 -21.67
N ILE A 30 12.68 -30.02 -21.90
CA ILE A 30 11.27 -29.76 -21.59
C ILE A 30 11.08 -29.55 -20.09
N ASN A 31 11.63 -30.42 -19.24
CA ASN A 31 11.52 -30.29 -17.79
C ASN A 31 12.13 -28.98 -17.28
N THR A 32 13.25 -28.55 -17.86
CA THR A 32 13.89 -27.27 -17.52
C THR A 32 13.00 -26.08 -17.89
N ILE A 33 12.37 -26.10 -19.06
CA ILE A 33 11.44 -25.04 -19.51
C ILE A 33 10.19 -24.98 -18.61
N VAL A 34 9.63 -26.14 -18.26
CA VAL A 34 8.48 -26.23 -17.35
C VAL A 34 8.86 -25.68 -15.98
N LEU A 35 10.01 -26.07 -15.44
CA LEU A 35 10.51 -25.58 -14.15
C LEU A 35 10.70 -24.06 -14.15
N LEU A 36 11.28 -23.51 -15.23
CA LEU A 36 11.43 -22.07 -15.42
C LEU A 36 10.07 -21.36 -15.45
N THR A 37 9.10 -21.93 -16.15
CA THR A 37 7.76 -21.35 -16.29
C THR A 37 7.03 -21.34 -14.95
N VAL A 38 7.10 -22.44 -14.19
CA VAL A 38 6.55 -22.52 -12.83
C VAL A 38 7.23 -21.52 -11.90
N GLY A 39 8.56 -21.38 -11.98
CA GLY A 39 9.29 -20.38 -11.21
C GLY A 39 8.85 -18.95 -11.53
N LEU A 40 8.67 -18.64 -12.81
CA LEU A 40 8.22 -17.32 -13.27
C LEU A 40 6.79 -17.01 -12.77
N LEU A 41 5.90 -17.99 -12.84
CA LEU A 41 4.53 -17.89 -12.31
C LEU A 41 4.51 -17.68 -10.79
N ALA A 42 5.38 -18.37 -10.05
CA ALA A 42 5.48 -18.21 -8.61
C ALA A 42 5.95 -16.79 -8.23
N VAL A 43 6.97 -16.27 -8.91
CA VAL A 43 7.44 -14.90 -8.69
C VAL A 43 6.35 -13.88 -9.03
N TYR A 44 5.67 -14.05 -10.15
CA TYR A 44 4.54 -13.19 -10.54
C TYR A 44 3.44 -13.19 -9.47
N TYR A 45 3.07 -14.37 -8.95
CA TYR A 45 2.07 -14.49 -7.90
C TYR A 45 2.48 -13.74 -6.62
N VAL A 46 3.72 -13.90 -6.16
CA VAL A 46 4.22 -13.20 -4.96
C VAL A 46 4.20 -11.68 -5.14
N ILE A 47 4.60 -11.18 -6.32
CA ILE A 47 4.55 -9.74 -6.62
C ILE A 47 3.11 -9.23 -6.56
N GLN A 48 2.16 -9.91 -7.20
CA GLN A 48 0.77 -9.51 -7.21
C GLN A 48 0.14 -9.56 -5.82
N ALA A 49 0.42 -10.61 -5.04
CA ALA A 49 -0.04 -10.72 -3.65
C ALA A 49 0.48 -9.55 -2.79
N ASN A 50 1.75 -9.17 -2.97
CA ASN A 50 2.35 -8.05 -2.25
C ASN A 50 1.74 -6.70 -2.67
N ILE A 51 1.45 -6.50 -3.96
CA ILE A 51 0.78 -5.28 -4.45
C ILE A 51 -0.62 -5.16 -3.85
N ILE A 52 -1.39 -6.26 -3.86
CA ILE A 52 -2.74 -6.28 -3.28
C ILE A 52 -2.68 -6.00 -1.78
N ALA A 53 -1.78 -6.67 -1.05
CA ALA A 53 -1.59 -6.45 0.38
C ALA A 53 -1.20 -5.00 0.71
N ALA A 54 -0.28 -4.41 -0.05
CA ALA A 54 0.12 -3.01 0.12
C ALA A 54 -1.04 -2.04 -0.18
N GLY A 55 -1.85 -2.33 -1.20
CA GLY A 55 -3.06 -1.58 -1.52
C GLY A 55 -4.09 -1.64 -0.41
N SER A 56 -4.42 -2.84 0.08
CA SER A 56 -5.33 -3.06 1.20
C SER A 56 -4.86 -2.36 2.47
N TYR A 57 -3.57 -2.46 2.80
CA TYR A 57 -3.01 -1.76 3.97
C TYR A 57 -3.17 -0.25 3.88
N LYS A 58 -2.94 0.34 2.71
CA LYS A 58 -3.12 1.78 2.50
C LYS A 58 -4.57 2.22 2.66
N ILE A 59 -5.52 1.39 2.18
CA ILE A 59 -6.95 1.64 2.33
C ILE A 59 -7.36 1.55 3.80
N ASP A 60 -6.90 0.53 4.53
CA ASP A 60 -7.21 0.35 5.93
C ASP A 60 -6.69 1.50 6.78
N VAL A 61 -5.45 1.95 6.55
CA VAL A 61 -4.89 3.12 7.24
C VAL A 61 -5.70 4.38 6.94
N LEU A 62 -6.18 4.56 5.71
CA LEU A 62 -7.00 5.71 5.35
C LEU A 62 -8.38 5.66 6.04
N ASN A 63 -9.00 4.49 6.10
CA ASN A 63 -10.26 4.28 6.81
C ASN A 63 -10.12 4.51 8.31
N GLN A 64 -9.05 4.02 8.94
CA GLN A 64 -8.76 4.27 10.35
C GLN A 64 -8.61 5.77 10.64
N LYS A 65 -7.94 6.52 9.75
CA LYS A 65 -7.84 7.98 9.89
C LYS A 65 -9.18 8.67 9.75
N LEU A 66 -10.02 8.26 8.81
CA LEU A 66 -11.38 8.78 8.64
C LEU A 66 -12.24 8.52 9.89
N GLN A 67 -12.17 7.31 10.44
CA GLN A 67 -12.90 6.95 11.64
C GLN A 67 -12.43 7.79 12.84
N SER A 68 -11.13 7.90 13.06
CA SER A 68 -10.56 8.71 14.14
C SER A 68 -10.94 10.19 14.02
N LEU A 69 -10.95 10.73 12.80
CA LEU A 69 -11.38 12.10 12.56
C LEU A 69 -12.88 12.29 12.84
N ASN A 70 -13.71 11.33 12.43
CA ASN A 70 -15.13 11.37 12.70
C ASN A 70 -15.43 11.27 14.20
N GLU A 71 -14.73 10.41 14.94
CA GLU A 71 -14.83 10.32 16.40
C GLU A 71 -14.44 11.65 17.07
N THR A 72 -13.36 12.27 16.61
CA THR A 72 -12.92 13.59 17.12
C THR A 72 -13.96 14.68 16.83
N HIS A 73 -14.52 14.68 15.61
CA HIS A 73 -15.57 15.63 15.23
C HIS A 73 -16.84 15.43 16.06
N SER A 74 -17.29 14.19 16.25
CA SER A 74 -18.45 13.87 17.10
C SER A 74 -18.20 14.28 18.56
N TYR A 75 -16.98 14.07 19.07
CA TYR A 75 -16.61 14.53 20.41
C TYR A 75 -16.64 16.06 20.53
N LEU A 76 -16.08 16.78 19.55
CA LEU A 76 -16.09 18.24 19.52
C LEU A 76 -17.52 18.78 19.41
N ALA A 77 -18.34 18.22 18.53
CA ALA A 77 -19.74 18.62 18.37
C ALA A 77 -20.53 18.36 19.66
N ALA A 78 -20.28 17.25 20.36
CA ALA A 78 -20.90 16.99 21.67
C ALA A 78 -20.42 17.99 22.73
N GLN A 79 -19.16 18.42 22.68
CA GLN A 79 -18.60 19.43 23.58
C GLN A 79 -19.18 20.83 23.27
N GLU A 80 -19.33 21.18 22.01
CA GLU A 80 -19.97 22.42 21.55
C GLU A 80 -21.42 22.49 22.03
N LEU A 81 -22.23 21.44 21.79
CA LEU A 81 -23.60 21.35 22.30
C LEU A 81 -23.67 21.43 23.83
N SER A 82 -22.68 20.88 24.52
CA SER A 82 -22.56 20.99 25.98
C SER A 82 -22.17 22.41 26.44
N MET A 83 -21.49 23.20 25.61
CA MET A 83 -21.11 24.58 25.89
C MET A 83 -22.21 25.57 25.48
N GLU A 84 -23.03 25.23 24.50
CA GLU A 84 -24.20 26.00 24.10
C GLU A 84 -25.36 25.91 25.08
N ASP A 85 -25.35 24.97 26.04
CA ASP A 85 -26.36 24.92 27.11
C ASP A 85 -26.30 26.21 27.95
N PRO A 86 -27.29 27.11 27.82
CA PRO A 86 -27.28 28.40 28.50
C PRO A 86 -27.23 28.26 30.02
N THR A 87 -27.75 27.13 30.52
CA THR A 87 -27.76 26.77 31.94
C THR A 87 -26.35 26.46 32.45
N ARG A 88 -25.51 25.82 31.63
CA ARG A 88 -24.09 25.56 31.97
C ARG A 88 -23.26 26.82 31.90
N VAL A 89 -23.49 27.67 30.90
CA VAL A 89 -22.84 28.99 30.79
C VAL A 89 -23.20 29.87 31.98
N LEU A 90 -24.47 29.89 32.37
CA LEU A 90 -24.95 30.61 33.55
C LEU A 90 -24.34 30.07 34.84
N ASN A 91 -24.32 28.75 35.03
CA ASN A 91 -23.70 28.13 36.21
C ASN A 91 -22.18 28.35 36.27
N PHE A 92 -21.49 28.39 35.12
CA PHE A 92 -20.08 28.74 35.04
C PHE A 92 -19.86 30.21 35.44
N ALA A 93 -20.64 31.13 34.88
CA ALA A 93 -20.59 32.55 35.21
C ALA A 93 -20.82 32.79 36.72
N LEU A 94 -21.82 32.11 37.30
CA LEU A 94 -22.08 32.15 38.75
C LEU A 94 -20.93 31.54 39.57
N SER A 95 -20.37 30.39 39.14
CA SER A 95 -19.23 29.75 39.83
C SER A 95 -17.94 30.58 39.82
N LYS A 96 -17.83 31.50 38.86
CA LYS A 96 -16.71 32.43 38.70
C LYS A 96 -17.01 33.82 39.27
N ASN A 97 -18.11 33.99 40.01
CA ASN A 97 -18.57 35.28 40.54
C ASN A 97 -18.68 36.39 39.48
N MET A 98 -18.95 36.02 38.22
CA MET A 98 -19.06 36.99 37.13
C MET A 98 -20.33 37.83 37.31
N VAL A 99 -20.21 39.14 37.19
CA VAL A 99 -21.30 40.08 37.38
C VAL A 99 -22.06 40.28 36.06
N GLU A 100 -23.39 40.38 36.13
CA GLU A 100 -24.24 40.64 34.96
C GLU A 100 -23.88 41.99 34.33
N ALA A 101 -23.47 41.98 33.06
CA ALA A 101 -23.18 43.20 32.32
C ALA A 101 -24.50 43.94 31.99
N LYS A 102 -24.82 44.97 32.77
CA LYS A 102 -26.03 45.80 32.58
C LYS A 102 -25.92 46.82 31.47
N ASP A 103 -24.70 47.16 31.05
CA ASP A 103 -24.40 48.17 30.02
C ASP A 103 -23.12 47.79 29.26
N ALA A 104 -23.01 48.17 27.99
CA ALA A 104 -21.85 47.82 27.14
C ALA A 104 -20.52 48.36 27.68
N VAL A 105 -20.56 49.42 28.50
CA VAL A 105 -19.39 50.02 29.16
C VAL A 105 -18.86 49.12 30.29
N TYR A 106 -19.74 48.37 30.97
CA TYR A 106 -19.36 47.45 32.06
C TYR A 106 -18.50 46.28 31.58
N LEU A 107 -18.58 45.92 30.29
CA LEU A 107 -17.76 44.89 29.65
C LEU A 107 -16.28 45.24 29.55
N PHE A 108 -15.96 46.54 29.59
CA PHE A 108 -14.60 47.03 29.41
C PHE A 108 -14.00 47.60 30.71
N GLU A 109 -14.82 47.91 31.71
CA GLU A 109 -14.37 48.34 33.04
C GLU A 109 -14.05 47.18 34.01
N ASN A 110 -14.73 46.04 33.89
CA ASN A 110 -14.52 44.87 34.74
C ASN A 110 -14.19 43.64 33.90
N GLY A 111 -13.06 42.97 34.17
CA GLY A 111 -12.61 41.81 33.39
C GLY A 111 -13.42 40.52 33.58
N GLU A 112 -14.35 40.49 34.55
CA GLU A 112 -15.13 39.31 34.94
C GLU A 112 -16.65 39.57 34.85
N VAL A 113 -17.15 39.79 33.65
CA VAL A 113 -18.55 40.12 33.39
C VAL A 113 -19.16 39.18 32.37
N ALA A 114 -20.38 38.73 32.65
CA ALA A 114 -21.14 37.81 31.81
C ALA A 114 -22.33 38.54 31.17
N LEU A 115 -22.52 38.32 29.87
CA LEU A 115 -23.69 38.79 29.14
C LEU A 115 -24.88 37.86 29.44
N ARG A 116 -26.03 38.44 29.74
CA ARG A 116 -27.29 37.68 29.78
C ARG A 116 -27.67 37.31 28.33
N PRO A 117 -28.06 36.06 28.05
CA PRO A 117 -28.67 35.71 26.76
C PRO A 117 -30.02 36.41 26.57
#